data_AF-A0A9D8DB17-F1
#
_entry.id   AF-A0A9D8DB17-F1
#
_cell.length_a   1.000
_cell.length_b   1.000
_cell.length_c   1.000
_cell.angle_alpha   90.00
_cell.angle_beta   90.00
_cell.angle_gamma   90.00
#
_symmetry.space_group_name_H-M   'P 1'
#
loop_
_entity.id
_entity.type
_entity.pdbx_description
1 polymer ?
#
loop_
_entity_poly.entity_id
_entity_poly.type
_entity_poly.pdbx_seq_one_letter_code
_entity_poly.pdbx_strand_id
1 'polypeptide(L)'
;MRPDRGHVPGPDRRAGLGRGRDRAPQAPLHEGAGERGPGARGRRRRPPRAARGRAAGPDRDPARLPLPPALPQALRALRQRRPVADARRRPRPARGLPAARPGAVLRGEGRGRRLSAVAGRWRDIAGAVGPGAPGERNAITDVPGVLVGHSQAASGERTGVTVVAPPALPAPAGRAVINGAGELTSSYEISEQGKIETPVYLCGTHALGTVYQAAIEASGRGPDDVVIPTVGECDDGDMADSRTVEAGDVEAARAALGPDVAEGSAGAGTGMTCFGYPGGIGTASRRAGEHHVGVLLLCNFGDRDHLDVPGLEPAPLRERRPDRGSCISVCATDAPLSPLQLRRLALRPLLGLARVGSYAAEGSGEIGLAFSTTTTAGFADSGLDPLFAAAYESAREAVYNCLVTAEPAARLDGERQEAFPTDRIRRAAEGA
;
A
#
# COMPACT_ATOMS: atom_id res chain seq x y z
N MET A 1 55.46 -12.18 -47.53
CA MET A 1 54.58 -12.22 -48.72
C MET A 1 53.16 -11.84 -48.31
N ARG A 2 52.65 -10.73 -48.84
CA ARG A 2 51.25 -10.46 -49.23
C ARG A 2 51.32 -10.07 -50.74
N PRO A 3 50.23 -9.95 -51.54
CA PRO A 3 48.80 -9.79 -51.22
C PRO A 3 47.87 -10.62 -52.16
N ASP A 4 46.54 -10.58 -51.99
CA ASP A 4 45.60 -9.70 -52.72
C ASP A 4 44.32 -9.54 -51.86
N ARG A 5 43.74 -8.40 -51.47
CA ARG A 5 43.41 -7.07 -52.05
C ARG A 5 42.27 -7.07 -53.09
N GLY A 6 41.04 -6.88 -52.57
CA GLY A 6 39.97 -6.17 -53.29
C GLY A 6 39.90 -4.73 -52.78
N HIS A 7 39.98 -3.77 -53.70
CA HIS A 7 40.15 -2.32 -53.52
C HIS A 7 38.82 -1.56 -53.69
N VAL A 8 38.71 -0.45 -52.96
CA VAL A 8 37.63 0.58 -52.92
C VAL A 8 37.70 1.47 -54.19
N PRO A 9 36.69 2.31 -54.53
CA PRO A 9 36.80 3.72 -54.10
C PRO A 9 35.46 4.44 -53.85
N GLY A 10 35.43 5.32 -52.85
CA GLY A 10 34.59 6.51 -52.88
C GLY A 10 35.32 7.65 -53.59
N PRO A 11 34.63 8.76 -53.92
CA PRO A 11 35.32 10.03 -54.07
C PRO A 11 34.74 11.15 -53.21
N ASP A 12 35.66 12.06 -52.93
CA ASP A 12 35.61 13.25 -52.10
C ASP A 12 34.83 14.43 -52.68
N ARG A 13 34.55 15.35 -51.76
CA ARG A 13 34.02 16.71 -51.83
C ARG A 13 34.46 17.58 -53.01
N ARG A 14 33.53 18.41 -53.54
CA ARG A 14 33.74 19.86 -53.81
C ARG A 14 32.41 20.63 -54.05
N ALA A 15 32.21 21.63 -53.19
CA ALA A 15 31.59 22.97 -53.36
C ALA A 15 30.40 23.23 -54.32
N GLY A 16 29.34 23.84 -53.79
CA GLY A 16 28.31 24.56 -54.56
C GLY A 16 27.11 25.02 -53.72
N LEU A 17 27.09 26.31 -53.35
CA LEU A 17 26.11 27.04 -52.54
C LEU A 17 24.64 26.95 -53.01
N GLY A 18 23.66 26.96 -52.09
CA GLY A 18 22.25 27.24 -52.47
C GLY A 18 21.14 27.00 -51.42
N ARG A 19 21.04 27.88 -50.41
CA ARG A 19 19.86 28.32 -49.63
C ARG A 19 18.56 27.48 -49.59
N GLY A 20 18.10 27.16 -48.38
CA GLY A 20 16.68 26.90 -48.07
C GLY A 20 16.45 26.38 -46.65
N ARG A 21 15.79 27.18 -45.80
CA ARG A 21 15.69 27.02 -44.34
C ARG A 21 14.71 25.93 -43.86
N ASP A 22 15.03 25.42 -42.68
CA ASP A 22 14.28 24.51 -41.80
C ASP A 22 12.80 24.85 -41.60
N ARG A 23 11.96 23.81 -41.45
CA ARG A 23 10.78 23.81 -40.57
C ARG A 23 10.52 22.44 -39.96
N ALA A 24 10.55 22.39 -38.63
CA ALA A 24 9.98 21.35 -37.78
C ALA A 24 8.44 21.43 -37.77
N PRO A 25 7.70 20.32 -37.55
CA PRO A 25 6.24 20.38 -37.42
C PRO A 25 5.82 20.68 -35.97
N GLN A 26 5.09 21.79 -35.80
CA GLN A 26 4.33 22.13 -34.60
C GLN A 26 2.92 21.54 -34.66
N ALA A 27 2.37 21.21 -33.49
CA ALA A 27 1.02 20.68 -33.26
C ALA A 27 -0.09 21.66 -33.70
N PRO A 28 -1.28 21.16 -34.12
CA PRO A 28 -2.37 22.04 -34.52
C PRO A 28 -3.30 22.37 -33.34
N LEU A 29 -3.33 23.65 -32.98
CA LEU A 29 -4.52 24.33 -32.48
C LEU A 29 -5.24 24.93 -33.69
N HIS A 30 -6.55 24.74 -33.85
CA HIS A 30 -7.35 25.67 -34.65
C HIS A 30 -8.81 25.73 -34.20
N GLU A 31 -9.17 26.90 -33.66
CA GLU A 31 -10.50 27.48 -33.78
C GLU A 31 -10.74 28.02 -35.20
N GLY A 32 -11.95 27.77 -35.71
CA GLY A 32 -12.87 28.69 -36.39
C GLY A 32 -12.42 29.64 -37.51
N ALA A 33 -12.96 29.41 -38.71
CA ALA A 33 -13.62 30.35 -39.66
C ALA A 33 -13.46 29.77 -41.09
N GLY A 34 -14.42 29.72 -42.02
CA GLY A 34 -15.79 30.21 -42.16
C GLY A 34 -16.08 30.23 -43.67
N GLU A 35 -17.31 29.96 -44.12
CA GLU A 35 -17.72 30.28 -45.49
C GLU A 35 -19.16 30.81 -45.54
N ARG A 36 -19.36 31.83 -46.39
CA ARG A 36 -20.60 32.59 -46.58
C ARG A 36 -21.38 32.03 -47.76
N GLY A 37 -22.69 31.89 -47.60
CA GLY A 37 -23.69 31.78 -48.69
C GLY A 37 -24.85 32.75 -48.44
N PRO A 38 -25.54 33.27 -49.49
CA PRO A 38 -26.37 34.47 -49.36
C PRO A 38 -27.84 34.17 -49.04
N GLY A 39 -28.46 35.10 -48.30
CA GLY A 39 -29.90 35.40 -48.43
C GLY A 39 -30.85 34.76 -47.42
N ALA A 40 -31.21 35.50 -46.36
CA ALA A 40 -32.60 35.69 -45.92
C ALA A 40 -32.67 36.71 -44.77
N ARG A 41 -33.67 37.58 -44.82
CA ARG A 41 -33.88 38.73 -43.91
C ARG A 41 -34.38 38.27 -42.54
N GLY A 42 -33.84 38.85 -41.45
CA GLY A 42 -34.33 38.58 -40.09
C GLY A 42 -33.86 39.61 -39.05
N ARG A 43 -34.65 40.68 -38.89
CA ARG A 43 -34.77 41.68 -37.81
C ARG A 43 -33.68 41.73 -36.70
N ARG A 44 -32.94 42.85 -36.67
CA ARG A 44 -32.11 43.31 -35.52
C ARG A 44 -32.97 43.93 -34.42
N ARG A 45 -32.70 43.60 -33.15
CA ARG A 45 -33.04 44.45 -31.98
C ARG A 45 -31.76 44.81 -31.22
N ARG A 46 -31.57 46.11 -30.99
CA ARG A 46 -30.49 46.72 -30.21
C ARG A 46 -30.70 46.49 -28.70
N PRO A 47 -29.64 46.49 -27.87
CA PRO A 47 -29.77 46.42 -26.41
C PRO A 47 -29.98 47.82 -25.81
N PRO A 48 -30.66 47.97 -24.65
CA PRO A 48 -30.61 49.20 -23.89
C PRO A 48 -29.53 49.16 -22.79
N ARG A 49 -29.10 50.38 -22.45
CA ARG A 49 -27.96 50.77 -21.62
C ARG A 49 -28.15 50.53 -20.12
N ALA A 50 -27.01 50.46 -19.43
CA ALA A 50 -26.83 50.44 -17.99
C ALA A 50 -27.50 51.62 -17.25
N ALA A 51 -28.01 51.33 -16.05
CA ALA A 51 -28.30 52.32 -15.00
C ALA A 51 -27.51 51.95 -13.74
N ARG A 52 -26.88 52.96 -13.13
CA ARG A 52 -26.04 52.89 -11.93
C ARG A 52 -26.89 52.83 -10.66
N GLY A 53 -26.39 52.07 -9.66
CA GLY A 53 -26.39 52.45 -8.25
C GLY A 53 -27.47 51.85 -7.34
N ARG A 54 -27.05 51.01 -6.37
CA ARG A 54 -27.03 51.28 -4.90
C ARG A 54 -26.80 49.98 -4.10
N ALA A 55 -26.22 50.15 -2.93
CA ALA A 55 -25.72 49.10 -2.04
C ALA A 55 -26.80 48.43 -1.17
N ALA A 56 -26.50 47.18 -0.81
CA ALA A 56 -26.89 46.31 0.32
C ALA A 56 -28.22 46.49 1.06
N GLY A 57 -28.97 45.39 1.14
CA GLY A 57 -29.91 45.05 2.22
C GLY A 57 -29.99 43.51 2.36
N PRO A 58 -30.08 42.95 3.58
CA PRO A 58 -30.05 41.51 3.81
C PRO A 58 -31.49 40.97 3.80
N ASP A 59 -31.87 40.27 2.75
CA ASP A 59 -32.98 39.31 2.79
C ASP A 59 -33.12 38.63 1.43
N ARG A 60 -32.39 37.52 1.27
CA ARG A 60 -32.73 36.50 0.28
C ARG A 60 -32.52 35.13 0.89
N ASP A 61 -33.63 34.51 1.21
CA ASP A 61 -33.79 33.10 1.58
C ASP A 61 -33.03 32.20 0.58
N PRO A 62 -32.02 31.43 1.01
CA PRO A 62 -31.36 30.47 0.14
C PRO A 62 -32.37 29.37 -0.17
N ALA A 63 -32.89 29.39 -1.39
CA ALA A 63 -33.76 28.35 -1.94
C ALA A 63 -33.22 26.97 -1.55
N ARG A 64 -33.96 26.31 -0.66
CA ARG A 64 -33.72 24.93 -0.24
C ARG A 64 -33.72 24.06 -1.49
N LEU A 65 -32.57 23.47 -1.81
CA LEU A 65 -32.54 22.29 -2.68
C LEU A 65 -33.44 21.23 -2.02
N PRO A 66 -34.43 20.65 -2.72
CA PRO A 66 -35.26 19.62 -2.12
C PRO A 66 -34.40 18.40 -1.81
N LEU A 67 -34.29 18.07 -0.52
CA LEU A 67 -33.74 16.80 -0.07
C LEU A 67 -34.58 15.66 -0.68
N PRO A 68 -33.96 14.55 -1.14
CA PRO A 68 -34.71 13.38 -1.56
C PRO A 68 -35.57 12.85 -0.40
N PRO A 69 -36.74 12.24 -0.69
CA PRO A 69 -37.63 11.74 0.35
C PRO A 69 -36.91 10.72 1.24
N ALA A 70 -37.16 10.82 2.56
CA ALA A 70 -36.58 9.95 3.56
C ALA A 70 -36.78 8.45 3.20
N LEU A 71 -35.72 7.66 3.35
CA LEU A 71 -35.77 6.20 3.22
C LEU A 71 -36.93 5.63 4.06
N PRO A 72 -37.69 4.64 3.56
CA PRO A 72 -38.79 4.02 4.30
C PRO A 72 -38.35 3.53 5.69
N GLN A 73 -39.22 3.74 6.69
CA GLN A 73 -39.02 3.45 8.12
C GLN A 73 -38.93 1.94 8.45
N ALA A 74 -38.07 1.18 7.77
CA ALA A 74 -37.81 -0.23 8.08
C ALA A 74 -36.48 -0.48 8.82
N LEU A 75 -35.73 0.57 9.19
CA LEU A 75 -34.45 0.47 9.92
C LEU A 75 -34.42 1.27 11.22
N ARG A 76 -35.54 1.30 11.95
CA ARG A 76 -35.57 1.69 13.37
C ARG A 76 -36.20 0.58 14.20
N ALA A 77 -35.52 -0.55 14.26
CA ALA A 77 -35.83 -1.61 15.21
C ALA A 77 -34.56 -2.30 15.75
N LEU A 78 -33.51 -1.52 16.03
CA LEU A 78 -32.35 -1.98 16.80
C LEU A 78 -31.95 -0.90 17.80
N ARG A 79 -32.72 -0.85 18.90
CA ARG A 79 -32.37 -0.34 20.24
C ARG A 79 -33.62 0.22 20.89
N GLN A 80 -34.41 -0.64 21.51
CA GLN A 80 -34.94 -0.46 22.87
C GLN A 80 -35.41 -1.85 23.36
N ARG A 81 -34.63 -2.47 24.25
CA ARG A 81 -35.13 -3.58 25.06
C ARG A 81 -34.91 -3.23 26.53
N ARG A 82 -36.02 -3.02 27.24
CA ARG A 82 -36.13 -3.30 28.68
C ARG A 82 -37.40 -4.13 28.91
N PRO A 83 -37.41 -4.91 30.01
CA PRO A 83 -38.02 -6.24 30.06
C PRO A 83 -39.45 -6.19 30.59
N VAL A 84 -40.25 -7.24 30.33
CA VAL A 84 -41.13 -7.91 31.32
C VAL A 84 -41.81 -9.16 30.70
N ALA A 85 -41.78 -10.21 31.53
CA ALA A 85 -42.55 -11.43 31.69
C ALA A 85 -43.67 -11.88 30.71
N ASP A 86 -43.61 -13.19 30.46
CA ASP A 86 -44.64 -14.22 30.69
C ASP A 86 -45.19 -15.02 29.49
N ALA A 87 -44.75 -16.29 29.49
CA ALA A 87 -45.45 -17.53 29.25
C ALA A 87 -46.04 -17.94 27.87
N ARG A 88 -45.63 -19.17 27.54
CA ARG A 88 -46.30 -20.24 26.75
C ARG A 88 -46.25 -20.12 25.22
N ARG A 89 -45.23 -20.76 24.64
CA ARG A 89 -45.37 -21.83 23.62
C ARG A 89 -43.99 -22.40 23.27
N ARG A 90 -43.84 -23.72 23.45
CA ARG A 90 -42.65 -24.48 23.03
C ARG A 90 -42.70 -24.79 21.53
N PRO A 91 -41.54 -24.83 20.86
CA PRO A 91 -41.20 -25.99 20.03
C PRO A 91 -39.88 -26.66 20.49
N ARG A 92 -39.75 -27.94 20.15
CA ARG A 92 -38.68 -28.90 20.54
C ARG A 92 -37.34 -28.65 19.81
N PRO A 93 -36.20 -29.19 20.32
CA PRO A 93 -34.86 -28.69 20.02
C PRO A 93 -34.21 -29.36 18.81
N ALA A 94 -33.40 -28.60 18.07
CA ALA A 94 -32.35 -29.15 17.22
C ALA A 94 -31.06 -29.33 18.06
N ARG A 95 -30.36 -30.41 17.77
CA ARG A 95 -29.24 -31.04 18.49
C ARG A 95 -28.06 -30.09 18.80
N GLY A 96 -27.71 -30.03 20.10
CA GLY A 96 -26.38 -30.35 20.62
C GLY A 96 -25.20 -29.43 20.31
N LEU A 97 -25.01 -28.40 21.13
CA LEU A 97 -23.69 -27.87 21.50
C LEU A 97 -23.55 -27.97 23.03
N PRO A 98 -22.41 -28.42 23.58
CA PRO A 98 -22.23 -28.52 25.02
C PRO A 98 -22.09 -27.11 25.63
N ALA A 99 -22.89 -26.84 26.66
CA ALA A 99 -22.85 -25.60 27.42
C ALA A 99 -21.56 -25.52 28.25
N ALA A 100 -20.82 -24.41 28.11
CA ALA A 100 -19.75 -24.06 29.03
C ALA A 100 -20.33 -23.70 30.41
N ARG A 101 -19.85 -24.35 31.47
CA ARG A 101 -20.13 -24.00 32.86
C ARG A 101 -19.18 -22.87 33.30
N PRO A 102 -19.63 -21.91 34.15
CA PRO A 102 -18.75 -20.90 34.71
C PRO A 102 -18.04 -21.42 35.96
N GLY A 103 -16.73 -21.13 36.06
CA GLY A 103 -15.99 -21.16 37.32
C GLY A 103 -14.98 -22.29 37.46
N ALA A 104 -13.73 -22.01 37.06
CA ALA A 104 -12.53 -22.43 37.78
C ALA A 104 -11.35 -21.59 37.28
N VAL A 105 -10.84 -20.72 38.15
CA VAL A 105 -9.56 -20.03 37.96
C VAL A 105 -8.47 -21.10 38.01
N LEU A 106 -7.98 -21.52 36.85
CA LEU A 106 -6.74 -22.29 36.74
C LEU A 106 -5.69 -21.36 36.17
N ARG A 107 -4.72 -21.01 37.02
CA ARG A 107 -3.42 -20.46 36.61
C ARG A 107 -2.74 -21.49 35.72
N GLY A 108 -2.97 -21.39 34.41
CA GLY A 108 -2.22 -22.12 33.40
C GLY A 108 -1.00 -21.29 33.03
N GLU A 109 0.18 -21.80 33.37
CA GLU A 109 1.46 -21.31 32.85
C GLU A 109 1.37 -21.23 31.33
N GLY A 110 1.44 -20.01 30.80
CA GLY A 110 1.51 -19.76 29.37
C GLY A 110 2.78 -20.39 28.83
N ARG A 111 2.66 -21.60 28.29
CA ARG A 111 3.62 -22.11 27.31
C ARG A 111 3.51 -21.21 26.09
N GLY A 112 4.30 -20.13 26.08
CA GLY A 112 4.59 -19.39 24.88
C GLY A 112 4.94 -20.40 23.80
N ARG A 113 4.13 -20.42 22.75
CA ARG A 113 4.49 -21.09 21.50
C ARG A 113 5.80 -20.43 21.09
N ARG A 114 6.93 -21.12 21.29
CA ARG A 114 8.19 -20.74 20.66
C ARG A 114 7.88 -20.73 19.17
N LEU A 115 7.91 -19.54 18.57
CA LEU A 115 8.06 -19.39 17.13
C LEU A 115 9.15 -20.37 16.72
N SER A 116 8.83 -21.28 15.80
CA SER A 116 9.78 -22.29 15.36
C SER A 116 11.01 -21.58 14.78
N ALA A 117 12.19 -22.18 14.93
CA ALA A 117 13.45 -21.58 14.50
C ALA A 117 13.31 -21.03 13.08
N VAL A 118 13.52 -19.72 12.94
CA VAL A 118 13.38 -18.95 11.70
C VAL A 118 14.03 -19.72 10.55
N ALA A 119 13.23 -20.15 9.58
CA ALA A 119 13.77 -20.41 8.25
C ALA A 119 14.41 -19.08 7.80
N GLY A 120 15.71 -19.09 7.54
CA GLY A 120 16.48 -17.88 7.21
C GLY A 120 15.83 -17.06 6.09
N ARG A 121 16.19 -15.79 5.97
CA ARG A 121 15.66 -14.84 4.97
C ARG A 121 16.18 -15.18 3.58
N TRP A 122 15.74 -14.45 2.55
CA TRP A 122 16.15 -14.71 1.17
C TRP A 122 17.68 -14.78 1.01
N ARG A 123 18.42 -13.85 1.62
CA ARG A 123 19.88 -13.84 1.53
C ARG A 123 20.55 -15.06 2.14
N ASP A 124 19.93 -15.68 3.14
CA ASP A 124 20.44 -16.88 3.80
C ASP A 124 20.29 -18.14 2.92
N ILE A 125 19.44 -18.09 1.90
CA ILE A 125 19.14 -19.23 1.03
C ILE A 125 19.56 -19.04 -0.44
N ALA A 126 19.63 -17.80 -0.93
CA ALA A 126 19.81 -17.48 -2.35
C ALA A 126 20.76 -16.31 -2.61
N GLY A 127 21.34 -15.71 -1.55
CA GLY A 127 22.29 -14.61 -1.69
C GLY A 127 21.65 -13.26 -2.06
N ALA A 128 22.44 -12.39 -2.68
CA ALA A 128 22.11 -10.98 -2.85
C ALA A 128 20.97 -10.73 -3.87
N VAL A 129 20.14 -9.72 -3.58
CA VAL A 129 19.11 -9.21 -4.49
C VAL A 129 19.57 -7.87 -5.07
N GLY A 130 20.08 -7.88 -6.29
CA GLY A 130 20.64 -6.67 -6.92
C GLY A 130 21.99 -6.24 -6.31
N PRO A 131 22.60 -5.18 -6.87
CA PRO A 131 23.94 -4.71 -6.50
C PRO A 131 24.01 -3.91 -5.18
N GLY A 132 22.89 -3.42 -4.66
CA GLY A 132 22.89 -2.58 -3.46
C GLY A 132 23.23 -3.35 -2.17
N ALA A 133 24.03 -2.72 -1.31
CA ALA A 133 24.34 -3.24 0.02
C ALA A 133 23.18 -2.94 0.99
N PRO A 134 22.70 -3.94 1.77
CA PRO A 134 21.70 -3.70 2.79
C PRO A 134 22.26 -2.91 3.99
N GLY A 135 21.36 -2.37 4.81
CA GLY A 135 21.69 -1.97 6.17
C GLY A 135 21.96 -3.19 7.07
N GLU A 136 22.26 -2.94 8.34
CA GLU A 136 22.66 -3.98 9.30
C GLU A 136 21.56 -5.03 9.53
N ARG A 137 20.31 -4.59 9.69
CA ARG A 137 19.16 -5.46 9.90
C ARG A 137 18.54 -5.92 8.59
N ASN A 138 18.90 -5.28 7.49
CA ASN A 138 18.23 -5.39 6.20
C ASN A 138 16.71 -5.25 6.38
N ALA A 139 16.28 -4.18 7.03
CA ALA A 139 14.89 -3.92 7.39
C ALA A 139 14.61 -2.42 7.37
N ILE A 140 13.33 -2.03 7.33
CA ILE A 140 12.93 -0.61 7.33
C ILE A 140 13.51 0.17 8.52
N THR A 141 13.73 -0.52 9.64
CA THR A 141 14.32 -0.03 10.89
C THR A 141 15.83 0.24 10.82
N ASP A 142 16.49 -0.04 9.69
CA ASP A 142 17.84 0.48 9.41
C ASP A 142 17.83 2.00 9.17
N VAL A 143 16.69 2.57 8.82
CA VAL A 143 16.53 4.03 8.80
C VAL A 143 16.49 4.51 10.27
N PRO A 144 17.43 5.37 10.70
CA PRO A 144 17.59 5.73 12.10
C PRO A 144 16.29 6.22 12.76
N GLY A 145 15.92 5.57 13.87
CA GLY A 145 14.78 5.93 14.69
C GLY A 145 13.41 5.43 14.19
N VAL A 146 13.34 4.78 13.03
CA VAL A 146 12.12 4.08 12.61
C VAL A 146 11.93 2.82 13.45
N LEU A 147 10.70 2.62 13.94
CA LEU A 147 10.31 1.45 14.72
C LEU A 147 9.12 0.74 14.07
N VAL A 148 9.02 -0.56 14.28
CA VAL A 148 7.90 -1.38 13.82
C VAL A 148 7.35 -2.20 14.97
N GLY A 149 6.03 -2.32 15.05
CA GLY A 149 5.34 -3.10 16.06
C GLY A 149 4.21 -3.91 15.45
N HIS A 150 3.96 -5.09 16.00
CA HIS A 150 2.96 -6.02 15.49
C HIS A 150 2.07 -6.52 16.62
N SER A 151 0.79 -6.77 16.30
CA SER A 151 -0.11 -7.56 17.13
C SER A 151 -0.93 -8.50 16.26
N GLN A 152 -1.21 -9.69 16.79
CA GLN A 152 -2.24 -10.58 16.25
C GLN A 152 -3.56 -10.28 16.96
N ALA A 153 -4.67 -10.44 16.24
CA ALA A 153 -5.99 -10.21 16.81
C ALA A 153 -6.24 -11.11 18.03
N ALA A 154 -6.71 -10.53 19.13
CA ALA A 154 -6.99 -11.26 20.38
C ALA A 154 -8.06 -12.37 20.22
N SER A 155 -8.88 -12.28 19.17
CA SER A 155 -9.86 -13.31 18.79
C SER A 155 -9.23 -14.65 18.41
N GLY A 156 -7.95 -14.67 18.03
CA GLY A 156 -7.26 -15.82 17.46
C GLY A 156 -7.50 -16.01 15.96
N GLU A 157 -8.25 -15.11 15.31
CA GLU A 157 -8.33 -15.02 13.86
C GLU A 157 -6.95 -14.71 13.26
N ARG A 158 -6.72 -15.15 12.02
CA ARG A 158 -5.45 -14.91 11.31
C ARG A 158 -5.38 -13.51 10.72
N THR A 159 -5.55 -12.50 11.56
CA THR A 159 -5.50 -11.08 11.20
C THR A 159 -4.78 -10.33 12.32
N GLY A 160 -4.58 -9.02 12.15
CA GLY A 160 -3.88 -8.22 13.14
C GLY A 160 -3.55 -6.82 12.67
N VAL A 161 -2.65 -6.17 13.42
CA VAL A 161 -2.21 -4.80 13.17
C VAL A 161 -0.70 -4.75 13.08
N THR A 162 -0.18 -3.99 12.12
CA THR A 162 1.23 -3.60 12.05
C THR A 162 1.32 -2.09 12.13
N VAL A 163 2.26 -1.55 12.91
CA VAL A 163 2.50 -0.12 13.06
C VAL A 163 3.92 0.19 12.64
N VAL A 164 4.11 1.17 11.76
CA VAL A 164 5.41 1.74 11.39
C VAL A 164 5.48 3.17 11.90
N ALA A 165 6.38 3.43 12.85
CA ALA A 165 6.49 4.73 13.49
C ALA A 165 7.78 5.45 13.06
N PRO A 166 7.69 6.67 12.50
CA PRO A 166 8.85 7.54 12.39
C PRO A 166 9.31 8.02 13.79
N PRO A 167 10.56 8.45 13.96
CA PRO A 167 11.08 8.92 15.24
C PRO A 167 10.42 10.21 15.74
N ALA A 168 9.84 10.99 14.83
CA ALA A 168 9.15 12.24 15.14
C ALA A 168 7.96 12.43 14.18
N LEU A 169 6.92 13.08 14.69
CA LEU A 169 5.74 13.50 13.94
C LEU A 169 5.49 15.00 14.15
N PRO A 170 5.02 15.74 13.14
CA PRO A 170 4.76 15.26 11.77
C PRO A 170 6.05 14.94 11.01
N ALA A 171 5.98 13.95 10.12
CA ALA A 171 7.10 13.55 9.25
C ALA A 171 6.80 13.94 7.80
N PRO A 172 7.75 14.53 7.04
CA PRO A 172 7.58 14.76 5.61
C PRO A 172 7.22 13.47 4.89
N ALA A 173 6.25 13.51 3.99
CA ALA A 173 5.75 12.32 3.31
C ALA A 173 5.23 12.62 1.89
N GLY A 174 5.12 11.56 1.09
CA GLY A 174 4.46 11.57 -0.20
C GLY A 174 3.95 10.18 -0.57
N ARG A 175 2.96 10.10 -1.45
CA ARG A 175 2.35 8.83 -1.86
C ARG A 175 2.33 8.63 -3.38
N ALA A 176 2.28 7.38 -3.80
CA ALA A 176 2.10 6.96 -5.18
C ALA A 176 1.07 5.81 -5.24
N VAL A 177 0.35 5.71 -6.37
CA VAL A 177 -0.65 4.66 -6.59
C VAL A 177 -0.42 4.11 -7.99
N ILE A 178 -0.33 2.78 -8.12
CA ILE A 178 -0.39 2.10 -9.43
C ILE A 178 -1.84 1.71 -9.71
N ASN A 179 -2.47 1.02 -8.76
CA ASN A 179 -3.89 0.68 -8.78
C ASN A 179 -4.51 1.01 -7.41
N GLY A 180 -5.66 1.69 -7.43
CA GLY A 180 -6.35 2.22 -6.25
C GLY A 180 -7.51 1.36 -5.77
N ALA A 181 -7.57 0.08 -6.14
CA ALA A 181 -8.55 -0.89 -5.61
C ALA A 181 -8.25 -1.31 -4.16
N GLY A 182 -8.08 -0.31 -3.28
CA GLY A 182 -7.75 -0.46 -1.86
C GLY A 182 -7.72 0.92 -1.19
N GLU A 183 -7.41 0.97 0.11
CA GLU A 183 -7.45 2.20 0.89
C GLU A 183 -6.13 2.51 1.58
N LEU A 184 -5.80 3.81 1.60
CA LEU A 184 -4.78 4.41 2.43
C LEU A 184 -5.35 5.74 2.95
N THR A 185 -5.83 5.77 4.18
CA THR A 185 -6.40 6.98 4.78
C THR A 185 -5.35 8.08 4.90
N SER A 186 -5.78 9.32 5.13
CA SER A 186 -4.94 10.53 5.07
C SER A 186 -4.33 10.83 3.68
N SER A 187 -4.64 10.04 2.64
CA SER A 187 -4.07 10.23 1.29
C SER A 187 -4.23 11.64 0.70
N TYR A 188 -5.36 12.30 0.94
CA TYR A 188 -5.58 13.69 0.52
C TYR A 188 -4.70 14.66 1.30
N GLU A 189 -4.61 14.49 2.62
CA GLU A 189 -3.76 15.32 3.47
C GLU A 189 -2.28 15.16 3.13
N ILE A 190 -1.80 13.93 2.90
CA ILE A 190 -0.43 13.68 2.44
C ILE A 190 -0.18 14.38 1.10
N SER A 191 -1.17 14.41 0.19
CA SER A 191 -1.01 15.04 -1.12
C SER A 191 -0.95 16.57 -1.04
N GLU A 192 -1.72 17.14 -0.11
CA GLU A 192 -1.88 18.59 0.05
C GLU A 192 -0.77 19.17 0.94
N GLN A 193 -0.53 18.56 2.09
CA GLN A 193 0.36 19.08 3.13
C GLN A 193 1.74 18.40 3.12
N GLY A 194 1.90 17.28 2.42
CA GLY A 194 3.21 16.64 2.25
C GLY A 194 3.78 16.04 3.53
N LYS A 195 2.93 15.54 4.44
CA LYS A 195 3.33 14.98 5.73
C LYS A 195 2.37 13.89 6.20
N ILE A 196 2.85 13.08 7.13
CA ILE A 196 2.01 12.23 8.01
C ILE A 196 2.06 12.77 9.43
N GLU A 197 0.93 12.71 10.15
CA GLU A 197 0.81 13.22 11.53
C GLU A 197 0.65 12.11 12.57
N THR A 198 0.51 10.87 12.12
CA THR A 198 0.45 9.66 12.95
C THR A 198 1.49 8.65 12.47
N PRO A 199 1.77 7.59 13.26
CA PRO A 199 2.36 6.38 12.70
C PRO A 199 1.51 5.85 11.54
N VAL A 200 2.11 5.00 10.71
CA VAL A 200 1.41 4.27 9.64
C VAL A 200 0.89 2.97 10.23
N TYR A 201 -0.42 2.77 10.19
CA TYR A 201 -1.07 1.54 10.63
C TYR A 201 -1.44 0.70 9.41
N LEU A 202 -1.27 -0.61 9.50
CA LEU A 202 -1.64 -1.58 8.48
C LEU A 202 -2.57 -2.62 9.11
N CYS A 203 -3.59 -3.08 8.37
CA CYS A 203 -4.55 -4.07 8.84
C CYS A 203 -5.26 -4.82 7.69
N GLY A 204 -6.17 -5.73 8.03
CA GLY A 204 -7.15 -6.28 7.07
C GLY A 204 -8.21 -5.25 6.65
N THR A 205 -8.78 -5.36 5.45
CA THR A 205 -9.70 -4.37 4.87
C THR A 205 -10.87 -4.01 5.79
N HIS A 206 -11.54 -5.01 6.37
CA HIS A 206 -12.71 -4.76 7.22
C HIS A 206 -12.35 -4.23 8.62
N ALA A 207 -11.07 -4.22 9.00
CA ALA A 207 -10.59 -3.64 10.26
C ALA A 207 -10.33 -2.12 10.16
N LEU A 208 -10.32 -1.55 8.94
CA LEU A 208 -9.86 -0.19 8.69
C LEU A 208 -10.56 0.85 9.58
N GLY A 209 -11.88 0.78 9.72
CA GLY A 209 -12.64 1.69 10.58
C GLY A 209 -12.29 1.58 12.06
N THR A 210 -12.10 0.35 12.56
CA THR A 210 -11.71 0.11 13.95
C THR A 210 -10.30 0.62 14.22
N VAL A 211 -9.35 0.31 13.33
CA VAL A 211 -7.95 0.73 13.46
C VAL A 211 -7.83 2.25 13.36
N TYR A 212 -8.58 2.89 12.46
CA TYR A 212 -8.65 4.34 12.33
C TYR A 212 -9.13 5.00 13.63
N GLN A 213 -10.25 4.54 14.19
CA GLN A 213 -10.78 5.09 15.44
C GLN A 213 -9.80 4.87 16.61
N ALA A 214 -9.23 3.68 16.74
CA ALA A 214 -8.25 3.38 17.77
C ALA A 214 -6.97 4.24 17.63
N ALA A 215 -6.51 4.50 16.41
CA ALA A 215 -5.37 5.38 16.17
C ALA A 215 -5.63 6.84 16.59
N ILE A 216 -6.87 7.33 16.46
CA ILE A 216 -7.28 8.64 17.00
C ILE A 216 -7.16 8.62 18.53
N GLU A 217 -7.76 7.63 19.19
CA GLU A 217 -7.74 7.52 20.66
C GLU A 217 -6.30 7.41 21.19
N ALA A 218 -5.49 6.60 20.54
CA ALA A 218 -4.09 6.38 20.87
C ALA A 218 -3.18 7.60 20.61
N SER A 219 -3.66 8.62 19.89
CA SER A 219 -2.94 9.89 19.76
C SER A 219 -2.94 10.70 21.06
N GLY A 220 -3.89 10.42 21.96
CA GLY A 220 -4.09 11.18 23.20
C GLY A 220 -4.61 12.61 22.98
N ARG A 221 -4.91 13.00 21.74
CA ARG A 221 -5.39 14.33 21.39
C ARG A 221 -6.87 14.48 21.72
N GLY A 222 -7.24 15.66 22.20
CA GLY A 222 -8.62 16.00 22.57
C GLY A 222 -9.50 16.25 21.34
N PRO A 223 -10.83 16.40 21.53
CA PRO A 223 -11.78 16.57 20.43
C PRO A 223 -11.55 17.83 19.57
N ASP A 224 -10.82 18.83 20.08
CA ASP A 224 -10.50 20.06 19.36
C ASP A 224 -9.24 19.95 18.47
N ASP A 225 -8.46 18.87 18.61
CA ASP A 225 -7.26 18.59 17.82
C ASP A 225 -7.55 17.42 16.87
N VAL A 226 -7.99 17.78 15.66
CA VAL A 226 -8.43 16.82 14.64
C VAL A 226 -7.25 15.95 14.20
N VAL A 227 -7.42 14.64 14.34
CA VAL A 227 -6.43 13.64 13.90
C VAL A 227 -6.96 12.93 12.66
N ILE A 228 -6.12 12.85 11.62
CA ILE A 228 -6.40 12.08 10.42
C ILE A 228 -5.35 10.95 10.33
N PRO A 229 -5.56 9.80 10.98
CA PRO A 229 -4.62 8.71 10.94
C PRO A 229 -4.29 8.22 9.53
N THR A 230 -3.05 7.78 9.34
CA THR A 230 -2.59 7.07 8.16
C THR A 230 -2.76 5.56 8.37
N VAL A 231 -3.78 4.97 7.76
CA VAL A 231 -4.13 3.55 7.85
C VAL A 231 -4.23 2.97 6.44
N GLY A 232 -3.42 1.96 6.14
CA GLY A 232 -3.49 1.19 4.90
C GLY A 232 -4.01 -0.23 5.13
N GLU A 233 -4.52 -0.86 4.09
CA GLU A 233 -5.10 -2.22 4.22
C GLU A 233 -4.77 -3.16 3.06
N CYS A 234 -4.93 -4.45 3.32
CA CYS A 234 -5.05 -5.49 2.30
C CYS A 234 -6.16 -6.49 2.71
N ASP A 235 -6.78 -7.16 1.73
CA ASP A 235 -7.89 -8.09 1.98
C ASP A 235 -7.42 -9.47 2.47
N ASP A 236 -7.69 -9.80 3.73
CA ASP A 236 -7.42 -11.08 4.37
C ASP A 236 -8.64 -12.01 4.44
N GLY A 237 -9.72 -11.69 3.72
CA GLY A 237 -11.04 -12.34 3.84
C GLY A 237 -11.08 -13.84 3.48
N ASP A 238 -10.08 -14.35 2.77
CA ASP A 238 -9.92 -15.80 2.53
C ASP A 238 -9.40 -16.56 3.76
N MET A 239 -8.73 -15.85 4.66
CA MET A 239 -7.98 -16.42 5.78
C MET A 239 -8.59 -16.08 7.14
N ALA A 240 -9.25 -14.94 7.27
CA ALA A 240 -9.72 -14.44 8.56
C ALA A 240 -10.96 -13.54 8.45
N ASP A 241 -11.67 -13.39 9.57
CA ASP A 241 -12.63 -12.30 9.76
C ASP A 241 -11.95 -11.08 10.42
N SER A 242 -11.44 -10.14 9.61
CA SER A 242 -10.79 -8.92 10.12
C SER A 242 -11.71 -7.97 10.89
N ARG A 243 -13.03 -8.19 10.90
CA ARG A 243 -13.95 -7.45 11.79
C ARG A 243 -13.75 -7.80 13.26
N THR A 244 -12.99 -8.85 13.56
CA THR A 244 -12.63 -9.26 14.92
C THR A 244 -11.46 -8.46 15.51
N VAL A 245 -10.80 -7.61 14.73
CA VAL A 245 -9.79 -6.67 15.24
C VAL A 245 -10.46 -5.66 16.17
N GLU A 246 -9.86 -5.45 17.34
CA GLU A 246 -10.32 -4.52 18.37
C GLU A 246 -9.29 -3.42 18.63
N ALA A 247 -9.69 -2.35 19.33
CA ALA A 247 -8.78 -1.25 19.70
C ALA A 247 -7.58 -1.74 20.54
N GLY A 248 -7.77 -2.78 21.37
CA GLY A 248 -6.70 -3.40 22.15
C GLY A 248 -5.59 -4.00 21.29
N ASP A 249 -5.90 -4.45 20.06
CA ASP A 249 -4.89 -4.96 19.13
C ASP A 249 -4.01 -3.82 18.62
N VAL A 250 -4.57 -2.63 18.39
CA VAL A 250 -3.80 -1.43 18.00
C VAL A 250 -2.86 -1.00 19.13
N GLU A 251 -3.35 -0.96 20.37
CA GLU A 251 -2.53 -0.66 21.53
C GLU A 251 -1.40 -1.68 21.72
N ALA A 252 -1.70 -2.97 21.55
CA ALA A 252 -0.68 -4.02 21.62
C ALA A 252 0.40 -3.86 20.54
N ALA A 253 0.02 -3.53 19.30
CA ALA A 253 0.99 -3.31 18.23
C ALA A 253 1.87 -2.08 18.50
N ARG A 254 1.30 -1.00 19.04
CA ARG A 254 2.05 0.19 19.45
C ARG A 254 3.00 -0.09 20.62
N ALA A 255 2.55 -0.85 21.62
CA ALA A 255 3.38 -1.25 22.75
C ALA A 255 4.55 -2.15 22.33
N ALA A 256 4.43 -2.84 21.20
CA ALA A 256 5.45 -3.71 20.62
C ALA A 256 6.42 -2.99 19.67
N LEU A 257 6.37 -1.65 19.53
CA LEU A 257 7.29 -0.90 18.67
C LEU A 257 8.75 -1.16 19.06
N GLY A 258 9.53 -1.67 18.12
CA GLY A 258 10.94 -1.99 18.31
C GLY A 258 11.73 -1.98 16.99
N PRO A 259 13.06 -2.16 17.06
CA PRO A 259 13.92 -2.19 15.89
C PRO A 259 13.89 -3.53 15.13
N ASP A 260 13.47 -4.61 15.80
CA ASP A 260 13.37 -5.94 15.20
C ASP A 260 12.02 -6.10 14.51
N VAL A 261 12.04 -6.55 13.25
CA VAL A 261 10.84 -6.68 12.41
C VAL A 261 10.56 -8.15 12.18
N ALA A 262 9.39 -8.62 12.65
CA ALA A 262 8.91 -9.95 12.31
C ALA A 262 8.34 -9.94 10.88
N GLU A 263 8.74 -10.90 10.06
CA GLU A 263 8.31 -11.05 8.66
C GLU A 263 7.38 -12.24 8.48
N GLY A 264 6.78 -12.35 7.29
CA GLY A 264 5.83 -13.40 6.94
C GLY A 264 4.49 -13.19 7.64
N SER A 265 3.99 -14.23 8.30
CA SER A 265 2.67 -14.26 8.92
C SER A 265 2.62 -13.52 10.27
N ALA A 266 2.97 -12.23 10.27
CA ALA A 266 3.05 -11.38 11.46
C ALA A 266 2.14 -10.14 11.34
N GLY A 267 1.56 -9.71 12.47
CA GLY A 267 0.75 -8.49 12.52
C GLY A 267 -0.41 -8.49 11.52
N ALA A 268 -0.53 -7.40 10.76
CA ALA A 268 -1.47 -7.29 9.65
C ALA A 268 -1.24 -8.34 8.55
N GLY A 269 -0.03 -8.87 8.43
CA GLY A 269 0.34 -9.87 7.43
C GLY A 269 -0.12 -11.30 7.73
N THR A 270 -0.69 -11.56 8.92
CA THR A 270 -1.01 -12.91 9.40
C THR A 270 -1.92 -13.69 8.45
N GLY A 271 -2.86 -13.03 7.79
CA GLY A 271 -3.87 -13.63 6.92
C GLY A 271 -3.65 -13.40 5.43
N MET A 272 -2.47 -12.96 5.02
CA MET A 272 -2.24 -12.55 3.64
C MET A 272 -1.79 -13.73 2.75
N THR A 273 -2.01 -13.59 1.45
CA THR A 273 -1.58 -14.52 0.39
C THR A 273 -0.79 -13.75 -0.67
N CYS A 274 0.40 -14.22 -1.05
CA CYS A 274 1.21 -13.59 -2.09
C CYS A 274 1.60 -14.62 -3.16
N PHE A 275 1.28 -14.36 -4.43
CA PHE A 275 1.52 -15.30 -5.55
C PHE A 275 0.99 -16.73 -5.31
N GLY A 276 -0.17 -16.83 -4.62
CA GLY A 276 -0.77 -18.10 -4.20
C GLY A 276 -0.03 -18.86 -3.09
N TYR A 277 1.08 -18.34 -2.59
CA TYR A 277 1.77 -18.80 -1.38
C TYR A 277 1.32 -17.99 -0.15
N PRO A 278 1.66 -18.40 1.07
CA PRO A 278 1.55 -17.56 2.25
C PRO A 278 2.22 -16.20 2.01
N GLY A 279 1.49 -15.12 2.29
CA GLY A 279 1.97 -13.75 2.20
C GLY A 279 2.24 -13.14 3.57
N GLY A 280 2.21 -11.81 3.63
CA GLY A 280 2.29 -11.06 4.88
C GLY A 280 3.33 -9.95 4.87
N ILE A 281 4.07 -9.81 5.97
CA ILE A 281 5.04 -8.73 6.14
C ILE A 281 6.35 -9.08 5.44
N GLY A 282 6.83 -8.19 4.58
CA GLY A 282 8.18 -8.24 4.03
C GLY A 282 8.93 -6.97 4.34
N THR A 283 10.21 -7.04 4.67
CA THR A 283 11.03 -5.83 4.79
C THR A 283 12.43 -6.02 4.20
N ALA A 284 13.05 -4.93 3.77
CA ALA A 284 14.45 -4.89 3.38
C ALA A 284 14.95 -3.44 3.44
N SER A 285 16.26 -3.25 3.36
CA SER A 285 16.86 -1.92 3.26
C SER A 285 18.05 -1.90 2.33
N ARG A 286 18.45 -0.68 1.96
CA ARG A 286 19.68 -0.41 1.20
C ARG A 286 20.33 0.85 1.72
N ARG A 287 21.66 0.87 1.66
CA ARG A 287 22.45 2.10 1.79
C ARG A 287 22.51 2.82 0.44
N ALA A 288 22.34 4.13 0.45
CA ALA A 288 22.40 5.01 -0.70
C ALA A 288 23.31 6.20 -0.37
N GLY A 289 24.62 6.02 -0.58
CA GLY A 289 25.62 6.96 -0.08
C GLY A 289 25.66 6.94 1.45
N GLU A 290 25.47 8.10 2.07
CA GLU A 290 25.40 8.25 3.53
C GLU A 290 24.00 7.96 4.10
N HIS A 291 23.00 7.82 3.23
CA HIS A 291 21.60 7.64 3.60
C HIS A 291 21.16 6.18 3.59
N HIS A 292 20.08 5.91 4.29
CA HIS A 292 19.36 4.65 4.27
C HIS A 292 18.03 4.80 3.54
N VAL A 293 17.63 3.72 2.85
CA VAL A 293 16.29 3.55 2.31
C VAL A 293 15.77 2.20 2.76
N GLY A 294 14.75 2.24 3.60
CA GLY A 294 14.09 1.07 4.15
C GLY A 294 12.70 0.89 3.55
N VAL A 295 12.28 -0.35 3.30
CA VAL A 295 10.94 -0.67 2.78
C VAL A 295 10.31 -1.75 3.64
N LEU A 296 9.04 -1.56 3.99
CA LEU A 296 8.16 -2.58 4.57
C LEU A 296 6.92 -2.71 3.68
N LEU A 297 6.55 -3.94 3.37
CA LEU A 297 5.42 -4.30 2.52
C LEU A 297 4.42 -5.14 3.30
N LEU A 298 3.14 -4.90 3.04
CA LEU A 298 2.05 -5.84 3.34
C LEU A 298 1.74 -6.62 2.05
N CYS A 299 2.43 -7.73 1.82
CA CYS A 299 2.38 -8.52 0.61
C CYS A 299 1.12 -9.40 0.60
N ASN A 300 0.11 -9.00 -0.17
CA ASN A 300 -1.11 -9.78 -0.38
C ASN A 300 -1.49 -9.84 -1.88
N PHE A 301 -0.53 -9.88 -2.81
CA PHE A 301 -0.80 -9.67 -4.24
C PHE A 301 -0.24 -10.77 -5.14
N GLY A 302 -0.66 -10.73 -6.40
CA GLY A 302 0.00 -11.40 -7.51
C GLY A 302 -0.49 -12.81 -7.80
N ASP A 303 -0.40 -13.17 -9.08
CA ASP A 303 -0.74 -14.48 -9.60
C ASP A 303 0.52 -15.35 -9.73
N ARG A 304 0.46 -16.60 -9.24
CA ARG A 304 1.61 -17.52 -9.21
C ARG A 304 2.30 -17.68 -10.57
N ASP A 305 1.53 -17.63 -11.65
CA ASP A 305 1.98 -17.77 -13.05
C ASP A 305 2.96 -16.66 -13.45
N HIS A 306 2.91 -15.52 -12.78
CA HIS A 306 3.73 -14.35 -13.07
C HIS A 306 4.89 -14.16 -12.11
N LEU A 307 4.98 -14.98 -11.05
CA LEU A 307 6.04 -14.88 -10.05
C LEU A 307 7.43 -15.01 -10.70
N ASP A 308 8.21 -13.92 -10.64
CA ASP A 308 9.60 -13.89 -11.12
C ASP A 308 10.58 -13.98 -9.94
N VAL A 309 11.05 -15.19 -9.71
CA VAL A 309 11.99 -15.55 -8.65
C VAL A 309 13.14 -16.36 -9.25
N PRO A 310 14.41 -15.95 -9.04
CA PRO A 310 15.56 -16.73 -9.47
C PRO A 310 15.51 -18.17 -8.96
N GLY A 311 15.70 -19.15 -9.84
CA GLY A 311 15.72 -20.57 -9.48
C GLY A 311 14.36 -21.24 -9.33
N LEU A 312 13.26 -20.51 -9.60
CA LEU A 312 11.90 -21.06 -9.60
C LEU A 312 11.25 -20.87 -10.96
N GLU A 313 10.96 -21.98 -11.63
CA GLU A 313 10.09 -21.96 -12.80
C GLU A 313 8.64 -21.68 -12.37
N PRO A 314 7.90 -20.81 -13.09
CA PRO A 314 6.49 -20.60 -12.84
C PRO A 314 5.71 -21.91 -12.83
N ALA A 315 4.90 -22.11 -11.79
CA ALA A 315 4.12 -23.32 -11.58
C ALA A 315 2.65 -22.95 -11.40
N PRO A 316 1.85 -22.95 -12.48
CA PRO A 316 0.50 -22.42 -12.41
C PRO A 316 -0.40 -23.25 -11.49
N LEU A 317 -1.29 -22.56 -10.78
CA LEU A 317 -2.30 -23.21 -9.95
C LEU A 317 -3.35 -23.88 -10.83
N ARG A 318 -3.77 -25.11 -10.48
CA ARG A 318 -4.81 -25.84 -11.21
C ARG A 318 -6.16 -25.13 -11.18
N GLU A 319 -6.48 -24.48 -10.07
CA GLU A 319 -7.68 -23.66 -9.89
C GLU A 319 -7.26 -22.23 -9.57
N ARG A 320 -7.67 -21.28 -10.41
CA ARG A 320 -7.39 -19.86 -10.22
C ARG A 320 -8.53 -19.24 -9.44
N ARG A 321 -8.21 -18.60 -8.32
CA ARG A 321 -9.13 -17.67 -7.65
C ARG A 321 -8.99 -16.29 -8.30
N PRO A 322 -10.07 -15.50 -8.38
CA PRO A 322 -9.95 -14.12 -8.85
C PRO A 322 -8.91 -13.37 -8.00
N ASP A 323 -7.98 -12.68 -8.65
CA ASP A 323 -7.00 -11.86 -7.97
C ASP A 323 -7.70 -10.66 -7.31
N ARG A 324 -7.83 -10.71 -5.98
CA ARG A 324 -8.28 -9.61 -5.11
C ARG A 324 -7.13 -9.13 -4.22
N GLY A 325 -5.90 -9.36 -4.66
CA GLY A 325 -4.75 -9.20 -3.81
C GLY A 325 -4.19 -7.80 -3.80
N SER A 326 -3.81 -7.22 -2.66
CA SER A 326 -3.30 -5.84 -2.54
C SER A 326 -1.85 -5.79 -2.03
N CYS A 327 -1.19 -4.65 -2.16
CA CYS A 327 0.07 -4.39 -1.48
C CYS A 327 0.19 -2.93 -1.05
N ILE A 328 0.24 -2.71 0.27
CA ILE A 328 0.64 -1.43 0.83
C ILE A 328 2.15 -1.42 1.04
N SER A 329 2.81 -0.45 0.43
CA SER A 329 4.24 -0.22 0.61
C SER A 329 4.51 0.99 1.50
N VAL A 330 5.30 0.81 2.55
CA VAL A 330 5.83 1.89 3.38
C VAL A 330 7.34 2.00 3.15
N CYS A 331 7.80 3.15 2.68
CA CYS A 331 9.20 3.45 2.43
C CYS A 331 9.67 4.53 3.40
N ALA A 332 10.81 4.32 4.04
CA ALA A 332 11.44 5.30 4.91
C ALA A 332 12.83 5.67 4.38
N THR A 333 13.27 6.89 4.66
CA THR A 333 14.65 7.33 4.42
C THR A 333 15.08 8.40 5.42
N ASP A 334 16.37 8.50 5.67
CA ASP A 334 16.98 9.61 6.42
C ASP A 334 17.45 10.76 5.51
N ALA A 335 17.27 10.64 4.19
CA ALA A 335 17.59 11.71 3.25
C ALA A 335 16.64 12.93 3.42
N PRO A 336 17.15 14.18 3.37
CA PRO A 336 16.40 15.43 3.55
C PRO A 336 15.52 15.79 2.34
N LEU A 337 14.59 14.90 2.01
CA LEU A 337 13.72 14.99 0.83
C LEU A 337 12.52 15.92 1.06
N SER A 338 12.18 16.70 0.04
CA SER A 338 10.90 17.41 -0.05
C SER A 338 9.72 16.45 -0.26
N PRO A 339 8.47 16.87 0.04
CA PRO A 339 7.28 16.06 -0.22
C PRO A 339 7.13 15.61 -1.68
N LEU A 340 7.52 16.44 -2.65
CA LEU A 340 7.49 16.07 -4.07
C LEU A 340 8.51 14.97 -4.39
N GLN A 341 9.71 15.03 -3.81
CA GLN A 341 10.71 13.98 -3.95
C GLN A 341 10.27 12.69 -3.25
N LEU A 342 9.62 12.79 -2.09
CA LEU A 342 9.04 11.63 -1.39
C LEU A 342 7.90 10.98 -2.19
N ARG A 343 7.04 11.77 -2.84
CA ARG A 343 6.06 11.24 -3.81
C ARG A 343 6.73 10.48 -4.95
N ARG A 344 7.86 10.97 -5.46
CA ARG A 344 8.65 10.25 -6.48
C ARG A 344 9.26 8.97 -5.91
N LEU A 345 9.78 9.00 -4.69
CA LEU A 345 10.35 7.84 -4.00
C LEU A 345 9.29 6.75 -3.73
N ALA A 346 8.09 7.14 -3.30
CA ALA A 346 6.97 6.24 -2.98
C ALA A 346 6.53 5.34 -4.15
N LEU A 347 6.83 5.75 -5.39
CA LEU A 347 6.57 4.94 -6.58
C LEU A 347 7.57 3.78 -6.75
N ARG A 348 8.79 3.92 -6.22
CA ARG A 348 9.90 2.99 -6.49
C ARG A 348 9.71 1.60 -5.90
N PRO A 349 9.17 1.43 -4.67
CA PRO A 349 8.82 0.12 -4.18
C PRO A 349 7.81 -0.61 -5.08
N LEU A 350 6.82 0.12 -5.64
CA LEU A 350 5.80 -0.44 -6.53
C LEU A 350 6.41 -0.95 -7.85
N LEU A 351 7.44 -0.27 -8.38
CA LEU A 351 8.22 -0.81 -9.50
C LEU A 351 8.98 -2.09 -9.12
N GLY A 352 9.37 -2.23 -7.85
CA GLY A 352 9.95 -3.46 -7.32
C GLY A 352 8.95 -4.62 -7.33
N LEU A 353 7.68 -4.36 -6.97
CA LEU A 353 6.60 -5.33 -7.08
C LEU A 353 6.40 -5.79 -8.53
N ALA A 354 6.45 -4.85 -9.49
CA ALA A 354 6.35 -5.19 -10.90
C ALA A 354 7.49 -6.11 -11.37
N ARG A 355 8.70 -5.95 -10.81
CA ARG A 355 9.84 -6.80 -11.17
C ARG A 355 9.71 -8.23 -10.66
N VAL A 356 8.97 -8.47 -9.59
CA VAL A 356 8.72 -9.82 -9.05
C VAL A 356 7.47 -10.47 -9.65
N GLY A 357 6.78 -9.81 -10.58
CA GLY A 357 5.65 -10.39 -11.31
C GLY A 357 4.33 -9.65 -11.14
N SER A 358 4.27 -8.58 -10.36
CA SER A 358 3.02 -7.81 -10.31
C SER A 358 2.74 -7.09 -11.63
N TYR A 359 1.48 -7.09 -12.02
CA TYR A 359 0.92 -6.22 -13.05
C TYR A 359 -0.24 -5.37 -12.52
N ALA A 360 -0.36 -5.27 -11.19
CA ALA A 360 -1.40 -4.51 -10.48
C ALA A 360 -2.81 -4.80 -11.03
N ALA A 361 -3.22 -6.08 -10.92
CA ALA A 361 -4.51 -6.57 -11.40
C ALA A 361 -5.68 -5.69 -10.95
N GLU A 362 -6.82 -5.73 -11.67
CA GLU A 362 -7.97 -4.85 -11.39
C GLU A 362 -8.37 -4.81 -9.90
N GLY A 363 -8.39 -5.96 -9.22
CA GLY A 363 -8.73 -6.08 -7.81
C GLY A 363 -7.59 -5.80 -6.84
N SER A 364 -6.47 -5.24 -7.31
CA SER A 364 -5.23 -5.09 -6.53
C SER A 364 -4.94 -3.66 -6.12
N GLY A 365 -5.13 -3.34 -4.85
CA GLY A 365 -4.73 -2.06 -4.27
C GLY A 365 -3.21 -1.98 -4.08
N GLU A 366 -2.49 -1.43 -5.05
CA GLU A 366 -1.04 -1.21 -4.97
C GLU A 366 -0.70 0.26 -4.72
N ILE A 367 -0.53 0.57 -3.43
CA ILE A 367 -0.42 1.93 -2.92
C ILE A 367 0.88 2.07 -2.12
N GLY A 368 1.68 3.06 -2.48
CA GLY A 368 2.96 3.36 -1.84
C GLY A 368 2.92 4.66 -1.05
N LEU A 369 3.51 4.64 0.14
CA LEU A 369 3.81 5.80 0.98
C LEU A 369 5.31 5.86 1.19
N ALA A 370 5.91 7.04 1.09
CA ALA A 370 7.27 7.30 1.54
C ALA A 370 7.31 8.45 2.55
N PHE A 371 8.10 8.32 3.60
CA PHE A 371 8.40 9.39 4.54
C PHE A 371 9.89 9.55 4.78
N SER A 372 10.29 10.76 5.20
CA SER A 372 11.66 11.03 5.67
C SER A 372 11.69 11.19 7.19
N THR A 373 12.74 10.68 7.83
CA THR A 373 13.04 10.95 9.24
C THR A 373 13.75 12.30 9.44
N THR A 374 14.14 12.96 8.35
CA THR A 374 14.77 14.29 8.35
C THR A 374 13.75 15.34 7.92
N THR A 375 13.47 16.30 8.81
CA THR A 375 12.41 17.32 8.61
C THR A 375 12.85 18.49 7.72
N THR A 376 14.15 18.76 7.63
CA THR A 376 14.69 19.82 6.78
C THR A 376 14.77 19.32 5.33
N ALA A 377 14.15 20.05 4.40
CA ALA A 377 14.33 19.79 2.97
C ALA A 377 15.63 20.46 2.48
N GLY A 378 16.38 19.77 1.62
CA GLY A 378 17.61 20.32 1.03
C GLY A 378 18.33 19.39 0.07
N PHE A 379 17.72 18.26 -0.28
CA PHE A 379 18.35 17.26 -1.13
C PHE A 379 18.30 17.65 -2.61
N ALA A 380 19.45 17.60 -3.27
CA ALA A 380 19.54 17.92 -4.70
C ALA A 380 18.92 16.83 -5.57
N ASP A 381 18.17 17.22 -6.59
CA ASP A 381 17.51 16.29 -7.51
C ASP A 381 18.48 15.35 -8.24
N SER A 382 19.73 15.78 -8.47
CA SER A 382 20.78 14.97 -9.08
C SER A 382 21.22 13.78 -8.21
N GLY A 383 20.91 13.79 -6.91
CA GLY A 383 21.23 12.70 -5.98
C GLY A 383 20.12 11.66 -5.81
N LEU A 384 18.98 11.80 -6.50
CA LEU A 384 17.80 10.97 -6.25
C LEU A 384 17.91 9.54 -6.79
N ASP A 385 18.67 9.32 -7.86
CA ASP A 385 18.74 8.02 -8.53
C ASP A 385 19.25 6.89 -7.61
N PRO A 386 20.30 7.08 -6.79
CA PRO A 386 20.68 6.11 -5.76
C PRO A 386 19.55 5.77 -4.78
N LEU A 387 18.78 6.75 -4.30
CA LEU A 387 17.63 6.51 -3.40
C LEU A 387 16.52 5.73 -4.11
N PHE A 388 16.30 6.02 -5.40
CA PHE A 388 15.31 5.33 -6.20
C PHE A 388 15.67 3.87 -6.46
N ALA A 389 16.93 3.61 -6.82
CA ALA A 389 17.43 2.24 -6.98
C ALA A 389 17.35 1.47 -5.66
N ALA A 390 17.75 2.10 -4.56
CA ALA A 390 17.67 1.54 -3.21
C ALA A 390 16.24 1.13 -2.83
N ALA A 391 15.24 2.00 -3.01
CA ALA A 391 13.84 1.67 -2.73
C ALA A 391 13.30 0.53 -3.61
N TYR A 392 13.64 0.54 -4.91
CA TYR A 392 13.26 -0.49 -5.86
C TYR A 392 13.83 -1.87 -5.48
N GLU A 393 15.13 -1.94 -5.17
CA GLU A 393 15.79 -3.18 -4.76
C GLU A 393 15.30 -3.69 -3.41
N SER A 394 15.12 -2.80 -2.43
CA SER A 394 14.56 -3.13 -1.12
C SER A 394 13.18 -3.76 -1.26
N ALA A 395 12.29 -3.20 -2.10
CA ALA A 395 10.96 -3.78 -2.27
C ALA A 395 10.99 -5.19 -2.89
N ARG A 396 11.83 -5.42 -3.90
CA ARG A 396 12.01 -6.76 -4.48
C ARG A 396 12.45 -7.77 -3.43
N GLU A 397 13.44 -7.41 -2.64
CA GLU A 397 13.95 -8.27 -1.59
C GLU A 397 12.93 -8.47 -0.46
N ALA A 398 12.16 -7.44 -0.10
CA ALA A 398 11.11 -7.53 0.90
C ALA A 398 10.03 -8.56 0.50
N VAL A 399 9.64 -8.62 -0.79
CA VAL A 399 8.72 -9.67 -1.28
C VAL A 399 9.33 -11.05 -1.11
N TYR A 400 10.61 -11.22 -1.47
CA TYR A 400 11.29 -12.51 -1.30
C TYR A 400 11.40 -12.92 0.17
N ASN A 401 11.74 -11.99 1.07
CA ASN A 401 11.79 -12.26 2.50
C ASN A 401 10.40 -12.64 3.05
N CYS A 402 9.34 -11.96 2.63
CA CYS A 402 7.97 -12.33 2.96
C CYS A 402 7.67 -13.78 2.54
N LEU A 403 7.92 -14.14 1.29
CA LEU A 403 7.62 -15.48 0.77
C LEU A 403 8.38 -16.58 1.52
N VAL A 404 9.64 -16.33 1.85
CA VAL A 404 10.50 -17.30 2.56
C VAL A 404 10.09 -17.49 4.02
N THR A 405 9.64 -16.42 4.68
CA THR A 405 9.34 -16.42 6.13
C THR A 405 7.88 -16.72 6.44
N ALA A 406 6.96 -16.57 5.49
CA ALA A 406 5.53 -16.78 5.70
C ALA A 406 5.19 -18.26 5.95
N GLU A 407 4.33 -18.50 6.94
CA GLU A 407 3.96 -19.85 7.37
C GLU A 407 2.65 -20.31 6.72
N PRO A 408 2.56 -21.55 6.19
CA PRO A 408 1.34 -22.02 5.56
C PRO A 408 0.26 -22.38 6.57
N ALA A 409 -0.94 -21.82 6.36
CA ALA A 409 -2.12 -22.08 7.17
C ALA A 409 -3.32 -22.53 6.32
N ALA A 410 -4.36 -23.01 7.00
CA ALA A 410 -5.64 -23.32 6.37
C ALA A 410 -6.44 -22.03 6.13
N ARG A 411 -7.07 -21.91 4.96
CA ARG A 411 -8.08 -20.92 4.62
C ARG A 411 -9.39 -21.20 5.37
N LEU A 412 -10.33 -20.26 5.32
CA LEU A 412 -11.65 -20.42 5.93
C LEU A 412 -12.49 -21.55 5.29
N ASP A 413 -12.24 -21.87 4.03
CA ASP A 413 -12.86 -23.00 3.32
C ASP A 413 -12.21 -24.37 3.63
N GLY A 414 -11.13 -24.38 4.43
CA GLY A 414 -10.40 -25.59 4.82
C GLY A 414 -9.24 -25.96 3.90
N GLU A 415 -9.05 -25.32 2.74
CA GLU A 415 -7.89 -25.56 1.89
C GLU A 415 -6.62 -25.00 2.53
N ARG A 416 -5.53 -25.78 2.53
CA ARG A 416 -4.26 -25.34 3.08
C ARG A 416 -3.41 -24.65 2.01
N GLN A 417 -2.87 -23.48 2.34
CA GLN A 417 -1.87 -22.82 1.50
C GLN A 417 -0.64 -23.73 1.34
N GLU A 418 -0.08 -23.77 0.13
CA GLU A 418 1.18 -24.45 -0.13
C GLU A 418 2.35 -23.59 0.38
N ALA A 419 3.34 -24.20 1.03
CA ALA A 419 4.54 -23.48 1.44
C ALA A 419 5.35 -22.97 0.24
N PHE A 420 6.00 -21.82 0.39
CA PHE A 420 6.97 -21.38 -0.59
C PHE A 420 8.13 -22.40 -0.70
N PRO A 421 8.58 -22.78 -1.91
CA PRO A 421 9.52 -23.89 -2.11
C PRO A 421 10.97 -23.49 -1.81
N THR A 422 11.25 -23.05 -0.57
CA THR A 422 12.54 -22.57 -0.07
C THR A 422 13.70 -23.53 -0.36
N ASP A 423 13.48 -24.84 -0.23
CA ASP A 423 14.53 -25.84 -0.50
C ASP A 423 14.88 -25.95 -1.99
N ARG A 424 13.93 -25.68 -2.89
CA ARG A 424 14.19 -25.65 -4.34
C ARG A 424 15.04 -24.44 -4.69
N ILE A 425 14.70 -23.28 -4.12
CA ILE A 425 15.47 -22.04 -4.25
C ILE A 425 16.90 -22.25 -3.77
N ARG A 426 17.08 -22.80 -2.56
CA ARG A 426 18.40 -23.05 -1.99
C ARG A 426 19.27 -23.95 -2.90
N ARG A 427 18.71 -25.07 -3.36
CA ARG A 427 19.43 -25.97 -4.28
C ARG A 427 19.79 -25.32 -5.61
N ALA A 428 18.90 -24.48 -6.15
CA ALA A 428 19.18 -23.76 -7.38
C ALA A 428 20.31 -22.74 -7.21
N ALA A 429 20.40 -22.08 -6.05
CA ALA A 429 21.48 -21.14 -5.74
C ALA A 429 22.82 -21.84 -5.45
N GLU A 430 22.82 -23.03 -4.85
CA GLU A 430 24.04 -23.83 -4.60
C GLU A 430 24.61 -24.49 -5.87
N GLY A 431 23.75 -24.73 -6.88
CA GLY A 431 24.13 -25.36 -8.14
C GLY A 431 24.45 -24.41 -9.29
N ALA A 432 24.28 -23.09 -9.08
CA ALA A 432 24.59 -22.02 -10.03
C ALA A 432 25.97 -21.41 -9.73
#